data_AF-A0A9D6HXX1-F1
#
_entry.id   AF-A0A9D6HXX1-F1
#
_cell.length_a   1.000
_cell.length_b   1.000
_cell.length_c   1.000
_cell.angle_alpha   90.00
_cell.angle_beta   90.00
_cell.angle_gamma   90.00
#
_symmetry.space_group_name_H-M   'P 1'
#
loop_
_entity.id
_entity.type
_entity.pdbx_description
1 polymer ?
#
loop_
_entity_poly.entity_id
_entity_poly.type
_entity_poly.pdbx_seq_one_letter_code
_entity_poly.pdbx_strand_id
1 'polypeptide(L)'
;MRHTLGMFAIAAMLLPTTPRPFGGWTVITVRDLPEYLEVGAPTKLVFDIRQHGRTLMNDRSPAVTLKKAGSGLLSRKPRFAAARAQDAGQYVATVTAEEPGIVEITIDADWHGSDVKLVPMRMVARGEKPVPLASHDRGRQLFVAAGCVTCHAKLDDPQLGDRKAIPVGPVLTGRQFPVEWLAQQIADPARFRVGTGQEALMPQLGLSERDISAVVSYVNYRQQAAAVTVGR
;
A
#
# COMPACT_ATOMS: atom_id res chain seq x y z
N MET A 1 -61.65 -37.57 37.90
CA MET A 1 -61.35 -36.20 37.45
C MET A 1 -60.09 -36.24 36.60
N ARG A 2 -60.17 -35.70 35.37
CA ARG A 2 -59.17 -35.76 34.29
C ARG A 2 -58.20 -34.58 34.41
N HIS A 3 -56.89 -34.77 34.35
CA HIS A 3 -55.91 -33.74 33.96
C HIS A 3 -54.67 -34.44 33.36
N THR A 4 -54.62 -34.69 32.05
CA THR A 4 -54.00 -33.90 30.96
C THR A 4 -52.46 -33.80 31.01
N LEU A 5 -51.85 -34.44 30.00
CA LEU A 5 -50.49 -34.34 29.47
C LEU A 5 -49.93 -32.90 29.42
N GLY A 6 -48.64 -32.76 29.72
CA GLY A 6 -47.85 -31.55 29.40
C GLY A 6 -46.51 -31.94 28.76
N MET A 7 -46.49 -31.98 27.43
CA MET A 7 -45.30 -32.23 26.61
C MET A 7 -44.55 -30.91 26.43
N PHE A 8 -43.39 -30.75 27.08
CA PHE A 8 -42.52 -29.58 26.87
C PHE A 8 -41.78 -29.74 25.54
N ALA A 9 -42.24 -29.04 24.50
CA ALA A 9 -41.50 -28.88 23.26
C ALA A 9 -40.39 -27.82 23.47
N ILE A 10 -39.14 -28.26 23.53
CA ILE A 10 -37.97 -27.38 23.47
C ILE A 10 -37.80 -26.97 22.00
N ALA A 11 -38.34 -25.82 21.63
CA ALA A 11 -38.07 -25.20 20.35
C ALA A 11 -36.67 -24.56 20.40
N ALA A 12 -35.66 -25.28 19.89
CA ALA A 12 -34.33 -24.72 19.68
C ALA A 12 -34.38 -23.68 18.56
N MET A 13 -34.42 -22.40 18.95
CA MET A 13 -34.38 -21.26 18.04
C MET A 13 -32.96 -21.12 17.48
N LEU A 14 -32.68 -21.78 16.35
CA LEU A 14 -31.48 -21.56 15.55
C LEU A 14 -31.54 -20.14 14.98
N LEU A 15 -30.94 -19.19 15.68
CA LEU A 15 -30.67 -17.87 15.12
C LEU A 15 -29.72 -18.06 13.92
N PRO A 16 -30.11 -17.67 12.69
CA PRO A 16 -29.19 -17.67 11.58
C PRO A 16 -28.07 -16.68 11.91
N THR A 17 -26.88 -17.20 12.20
CA THR A 17 -25.64 -16.43 12.19
C THR A 17 -25.35 -16.10 10.73
N THR A 18 -26.02 -15.10 10.18
CA THR A 18 -25.56 -14.54 8.91
C THR A 18 -24.13 -14.06 9.17
N PRO A 19 -23.11 -14.59 8.46
CA PRO A 19 -21.78 -14.02 8.56
C PRO A 19 -21.95 -12.58 8.12
N ARG A 20 -21.82 -11.63 9.05
CA ARG A 20 -21.63 -10.24 8.67
C ARG A 20 -20.41 -10.27 7.74
N PRO A 21 -20.50 -9.74 6.52
CA PRO A 21 -19.28 -9.49 5.78
C PRO A 21 -18.50 -8.54 6.68
N PHE A 22 -17.47 -9.05 7.35
CA PHE A 22 -16.39 -8.19 7.85
C PHE A 22 -15.64 -7.73 6.60
N GLY A 23 -16.34 -6.94 5.78
CA GLY A 23 -15.80 -6.23 4.64
C GLY A 23 -14.74 -5.29 5.20
N GLY A 24 -13.52 -5.52 4.76
CA GLY A 24 -12.38 -4.69 5.12
C GLY A 24 -11.52 -4.50 3.90
N TRP A 25 -10.87 -3.36 3.83
CA TRP A 25 -9.80 -3.16 2.88
C TRP A 25 -8.49 -3.66 3.45
N THR A 26 -7.58 -3.98 2.56
CA THR A 26 -6.23 -4.40 2.91
C THR A 26 -5.27 -3.27 2.54
N VAL A 27 -4.29 -3.03 3.41
CA VAL A 27 -3.18 -2.12 3.13
C VAL A 27 -1.90 -2.95 3.15
N ILE A 28 -1.14 -2.88 2.06
CA ILE A 28 0.22 -3.40 1.98
C ILE A 28 1.16 -2.23 2.26
N THR A 29 2.08 -2.39 3.21
CA THR A 29 3.10 -1.40 3.56
C THR A 29 4.46 -2.00 3.32
N VAL A 30 5.14 -1.59 2.24
CA VAL A 30 6.52 -1.98 1.96
C VAL A 30 7.46 -1.22 2.89
N ARG A 31 8.31 -1.95 3.59
CA ARG A 31 9.36 -1.42 4.47
C ARG A 31 10.62 -1.19 3.67
N ASP A 32 11.30 -0.08 3.95
CA ASP A 32 12.62 0.26 3.41
C ASP A 32 12.74 0.05 1.89
N LEU A 33 11.72 0.53 1.14
CA LEU A 33 11.66 0.34 -0.31
C LEU A 33 12.96 0.89 -0.96
N PRO A 34 13.72 0.08 -1.72
CA PRO A 34 14.90 0.58 -2.41
C PRO A 34 14.52 1.59 -3.51
N GLU A 35 15.43 2.46 -3.93
CA GLU A 35 15.16 3.40 -5.04
C GLU A 35 15.21 2.73 -6.43
N TYR A 36 15.87 1.58 -6.51
CA TYR A 36 16.07 0.79 -7.72
C TYR A 36 16.34 -0.67 -7.36
N LEU A 37 16.16 -1.56 -8.34
CA LEU A 37 16.62 -2.95 -8.25
C LEU A 37 17.89 -3.10 -9.07
N GLU A 38 18.89 -3.80 -8.55
CA GLU A 38 20.11 -4.12 -9.31
C GLU A 38 19.93 -5.45 -10.05
N VAL A 39 20.28 -5.48 -11.33
CA VAL A 39 20.13 -6.66 -12.18
C VAL A 39 21.01 -7.81 -11.70
N GLY A 40 20.38 -8.98 -11.56
CA GLY A 40 21.01 -10.21 -11.09
C GLY A 40 21.35 -10.22 -9.59
N ALA A 41 21.02 -9.17 -8.83
CA ALA A 41 21.21 -9.13 -7.38
C ALA A 41 19.88 -9.48 -6.66
N PRO A 42 19.87 -10.49 -5.78
CA PRO A 42 18.69 -10.78 -4.96
C PRO A 42 18.35 -9.58 -4.06
N THR A 43 17.15 -9.05 -4.19
CA THR A 43 16.64 -7.94 -3.39
C THR A 43 15.49 -8.41 -2.51
N LYS A 44 15.57 -8.17 -1.21
CA LYS A 44 14.47 -8.46 -0.28
C LYS A 44 13.46 -7.31 -0.31
N LEU A 45 12.21 -7.63 -0.61
CA LEU A 45 11.07 -6.75 -0.39
C LEU A 45 10.36 -7.23 0.85
N VAL A 46 10.44 -6.44 1.91
CA VAL A 46 9.77 -6.69 3.19
C VAL A 46 8.51 -5.85 3.20
N PHE A 47 7.37 -6.44 3.55
CA PHE A 47 6.13 -5.71 3.62
C PHE A 47 5.18 -6.29 4.66
N ASP A 48 4.36 -5.44 5.23
CA ASP A 48 3.31 -5.84 6.14
C ASP A 48 1.96 -5.85 5.42
N ILE A 49 1.06 -6.73 5.85
CA ILE A 49 -0.33 -6.75 5.38
C ILE A 49 -1.25 -6.42 6.55
N ARG A 50 -2.09 -5.40 6.38
CA ARG A 50 -3.05 -4.96 7.41
C ARG A 50 -4.49 -4.94 6.90
N GLN A 51 -5.40 -5.49 7.70
CA GLN A 51 -6.84 -5.25 7.55
C GLN A 51 -7.22 -3.89 8.13
N HIS A 52 -8.04 -3.14 7.41
CA HIS A 52 -8.46 -1.76 7.73
C HIS A 52 -7.29 -0.80 7.96
N GLY A 53 -6.12 -1.14 7.41
CA GLY A 53 -4.87 -0.41 7.63
C GLY A 53 -4.28 -0.54 9.03
N ARG A 54 -4.83 -1.35 9.94
CA ARG A 54 -4.36 -1.45 11.34
C ARG A 54 -4.02 -2.87 11.79
N THR A 55 -4.93 -3.82 11.55
CA THR A 55 -4.82 -5.17 12.10
C THR A 55 -3.90 -6.02 11.23
N LEU A 56 -2.76 -6.45 11.78
CA LEU A 56 -1.79 -7.29 11.08
C LEU A 56 -2.40 -8.65 10.71
N MET A 57 -2.29 -9.01 9.43
CA MET A 57 -2.77 -10.29 8.89
C MET A 57 -1.62 -11.28 8.81
N ASN A 58 -1.71 -12.40 9.53
CA ASN A 58 -0.61 -13.38 9.67
C ASN A 58 -0.78 -14.64 8.81
N ASP A 59 -1.93 -14.78 8.16
CA ASP A 59 -2.43 -16.01 7.53
C ASP A 59 -2.59 -15.86 6.00
N ARG A 60 -1.82 -14.97 5.39
CA ARG A 60 -1.79 -14.71 3.95
C ARG A 60 -0.67 -15.48 3.25
N SER A 61 -0.85 -15.69 1.94
CA SER A 61 0.14 -16.29 1.03
C SER A 61 0.52 -15.34 -0.11
N PRO A 62 1.12 -14.17 0.20
CA PRO A 62 1.32 -13.13 -0.80
C PRO A 62 2.43 -13.48 -1.79
N ALA A 63 2.45 -12.74 -2.90
CA ALA A 63 3.50 -12.85 -3.90
C ALA A 63 3.77 -11.51 -4.59
N VAL A 64 4.99 -11.38 -5.09
CA VAL A 64 5.44 -10.21 -5.86
C VAL A 64 5.61 -10.60 -7.31
N THR A 65 5.05 -9.80 -8.21
CA THR A 65 5.23 -9.93 -9.66
C THR A 65 6.05 -8.77 -10.19
N LEU A 66 7.08 -9.06 -10.98
CA LEU A 66 7.84 -8.08 -11.74
C LEU A 66 7.41 -8.10 -13.20
N LYS A 67 7.06 -6.93 -13.76
CA LYS A 67 6.78 -6.78 -15.19
C LYS A 67 7.60 -5.62 -15.75
N LYS A 68 8.36 -5.84 -16.82
CA LYS A 68 9.07 -4.76 -17.51
C LYS A 68 8.07 -3.78 -18.14
N ALA A 69 8.23 -2.49 -17.89
CA ALA A 69 7.37 -1.48 -18.51
C ALA A 69 7.56 -1.48 -20.03
N GLY A 70 6.48 -1.22 -20.78
CA GLY A 70 6.47 -1.30 -22.23
C GLY A 70 6.58 -2.72 -22.81
N SER A 71 6.66 -3.76 -21.98
CA SER A 71 6.65 -5.14 -22.46
C SER A 71 5.26 -5.56 -22.95
N GLY A 72 5.22 -6.31 -24.05
CA GLY A 72 3.97 -6.80 -24.66
C GLY A 72 3.22 -7.79 -23.76
N LEU A 73 1.94 -8.05 -24.07
CA LEU A 73 1.05 -8.87 -23.25
C LEU A 73 1.59 -10.28 -22.93
N LEU A 74 2.34 -10.87 -23.87
CA LEU A 74 2.94 -12.21 -23.79
C LEU A 74 4.30 -12.25 -23.09
N SER A 75 4.80 -11.11 -22.60
CA SER A 75 6.11 -11.03 -21.95
C SER A 75 6.10 -11.75 -20.61
N ARG A 76 7.23 -12.35 -20.24
CA ARG A 76 7.40 -13.00 -18.94
C ARG A 76 7.14 -12.00 -17.80
N LYS A 77 6.49 -12.50 -16.75
CA LYS A 77 6.23 -11.76 -15.51
C LYS A 77 6.66 -12.63 -14.34
N PRO A 78 7.95 -12.65 -13.99
CA PRO A 78 8.44 -13.44 -12.86
C PRO A 78 7.61 -13.17 -11.61
N ARG A 79 7.15 -14.25 -10.96
CA ARG A 79 6.36 -14.22 -9.73
C ARG A 79 7.15 -14.88 -8.61
N PHE A 80 7.30 -14.18 -7.50
CA PHE A 80 8.09 -14.57 -6.34
C PHE A 80 7.14 -14.73 -5.16
N ALA A 81 7.06 -15.94 -4.60
CA ALA A 81 6.31 -16.16 -3.36
C ALA A 81 6.97 -15.39 -2.21
N ALA A 82 6.15 -14.81 -1.34
CA ALA A 82 6.62 -14.21 -0.10
C ALA A 82 6.39 -15.18 1.07
N ALA A 83 7.41 -15.34 1.91
CA ALA A 83 7.32 -16.10 3.14
C ALA A 83 6.97 -15.17 4.31
N ARG A 84 6.22 -15.68 5.29
CA ARG A 84 5.98 -14.97 6.55
C ARG A 84 7.31 -14.76 7.29
N ALA A 85 7.51 -13.54 7.79
CA ALA A 85 8.65 -13.21 8.64
C ALA A 85 8.43 -13.64 10.10
N GLN A 86 9.43 -13.44 10.96
CA GLN A 86 9.29 -13.70 12.40
C GLN A 86 8.32 -12.68 13.05
N ASP A 87 8.39 -11.42 12.60
CA ASP A 87 7.51 -10.37 13.06
C ASP A 87 6.05 -10.58 12.58
N ALA A 88 5.10 -10.26 13.45
CA ALA A 88 3.69 -10.46 13.15
C ALA A 88 3.24 -9.65 11.93
N GLY A 89 2.52 -10.31 11.02
CA GLY A 89 1.94 -9.74 9.79
C GLY A 89 2.94 -9.23 8.76
N GLN A 90 4.23 -9.50 8.93
CA GLN A 90 5.28 -9.15 7.98
C GLN A 90 5.59 -10.34 7.06
N TYR A 91 5.90 -10.03 5.81
CA TYR A 91 6.21 -10.95 4.74
C TYR A 91 7.47 -10.50 4.00
N VAL A 92 8.21 -11.47 3.47
CA VAL A 92 9.45 -11.23 2.72
C VAL A 92 9.41 -11.98 1.41
N ALA A 93 9.51 -11.24 0.30
CA ALA A 93 9.80 -11.80 -1.02
C ALA A 93 11.25 -11.47 -1.40
N THR A 94 12.00 -12.45 -1.89
CA THR A 94 13.29 -12.19 -2.51
C THR A 94 13.09 -12.16 -4.02
N VAL A 95 13.26 -10.99 -4.62
CA VAL A 95 13.08 -10.76 -6.05
C VAL A 95 14.43 -10.57 -6.74
N THR A 96 14.52 -10.93 -8.01
CA THR A 96 15.71 -10.69 -8.82
C THR A 96 15.30 -10.02 -10.12
N ALA A 97 15.87 -8.84 -10.39
CA ALA A 97 15.70 -8.17 -11.67
C ALA A 97 16.54 -8.88 -12.75
N GLU A 98 15.94 -9.21 -13.88
CA GLU A 98 16.61 -9.98 -14.95
C GLU A 98 17.32 -9.08 -15.96
N GLU A 99 16.76 -7.90 -16.24
CA GLU A 99 17.25 -6.97 -17.27
C GLU A 99 17.13 -5.51 -16.82
N PRO A 100 17.99 -4.60 -17.30
CA PRO A 100 17.84 -3.18 -17.05
C PRO A 100 16.55 -2.59 -17.68
N GLY A 101 16.07 -1.49 -17.11
CA GLY A 101 14.94 -0.73 -17.61
C GLY A 101 14.02 -0.25 -16.51
N ILE A 102 12.73 -0.13 -16.81
CA ILE A 102 11.70 0.22 -15.83
C ILE A 102 10.87 -1.02 -15.49
N VAL A 103 10.58 -1.22 -14.21
CA VAL A 103 9.76 -2.32 -13.69
C VAL A 103 8.48 -1.79 -13.07
N GLU A 104 7.38 -2.44 -13.41
CA GLU A 104 6.10 -2.38 -12.73
C GLU A 104 6.08 -3.52 -11.70
N ILE A 105 6.12 -3.17 -10.41
CA ILE A 105 6.06 -4.14 -9.31
C ILE A 105 4.62 -4.23 -8.82
N THR A 106 4.08 -5.44 -8.75
CA THR A 106 2.77 -5.70 -8.13
C THR A 106 2.95 -6.63 -6.94
N ILE A 107 2.44 -6.25 -5.77
CA ILE A 107 2.38 -7.11 -4.60
C ILE A 107 0.92 -7.52 -4.42
N ASP A 108 0.68 -8.82 -4.40
CA ASP A 108 -0.65 -9.43 -4.27
C ASP A 108 -0.75 -10.06 -2.88
N ALA A 109 -1.75 -9.66 -2.09
CA ALA A 109 -1.98 -10.15 -0.74
C ALA A 109 -2.77 -11.47 -0.66
N ASP A 110 -3.11 -12.10 -1.79
CA ASP A 110 -3.96 -13.29 -1.85
C ASP A 110 -5.30 -13.07 -1.12
N TRP A 111 -5.88 -11.90 -1.38
CA TRP A 111 -7.18 -11.47 -0.86
C TRP A 111 -7.85 -10.56 -1.90
N HIS A 112 -9.17 -10.70 -2.07
CA HIS A 112 -9.95 -10.03 -3.11
C HIS A 112 -9.61 -8.54 -3.27
N GLY A 113 -9.03 -8.19 -4.42
CA GLY A 113 -8.69 -6.80 -4.79
C GLY A 113 -7.65 -6.12 -3.88
N SER A 114 -6.84 -6.90 -3.18
CA SER A 114 -5.83 -6.40 -2.23
C SER A 114 -4.43 -6.31 -2.84
N ASP A 115 -4.32 -6.18 -4.16
CA ASP A 115 -3.03 -5.92 -4.81
C ASP A 115 -2.64 -4.45 -4.74
N VAL A 116 -1.35 -4.19 -4.57
CA VAL A 116 -0.77 -2.87 -4.77
C VAL A 116 0.19 -2.90 -5.95
N LYS A 117 -0.06 -2.02 -6.92
CA LYS A 117 0.91 -1.69 -7.97
C LYS A 117 1.75 -0.53 -7.49
N LEU A 118 3.05 -0.74 -7.34
CA LEU A 118 3.97 0.33 -6.96
C LEU A 118 4.12 1.33 -8.12
N VAL A 119 4.65 2.51 -7.80
CA VAL A 119 5.12 3.45 -8.83
C VAL A 119 6.24 2.75 -9.61
N PRO A 120 6.30 2.86 -10.96
CA PRO A 120 7.35 2.23 -11.73
C PRO A 120 8.75 2.58 -11.20
N MET A 121 9.61 1.57 -11.09
CA MET A 121 10.95 1.68 -10.52
C MET A 121 12.03 1.35 -11.55
N ARG A 122 13.25 1.82 -11.31
CA ARG A 122 14.39 1.49 -12.18
C ARG A 122 14.95 0.12 -11.82
N MET A 123 15.25 -0.67 -12.84
CA MET A 123 16.17 -1.79 -12.79
C MET A 123 17.47 -1.33 -13.45
N VAL A 124 18.56 -1.32 -12.69
CA VAL A 124 19.85 -0.78 -13.14
C VAL A 124 20.85 -1.90 -13.37
N ALA A 125 21.82 -1.67 -14.26
CA ALA A 125 22.85 -2.67 -14.51
C ALA A 125 23.68 -2.92 -13.24
N ARG A 126 24.24 -4.13 -13.12
CA ARG A 126 25.11 -4.46 -11.99
C ARG A 126 26.30 -3.50 -11.92
N GLY A 127 26.56 -2.95 -10.74
CA GLY A 127 27.62 -1.97 -10.49
C GLY A 127 27.30 -0.55 -10.95
N GLU A 128 26.14 -0.31 -11.57
CA GLU A 128 25.69 1.04 -11.92
C GLU A 128 25.34 1.82 -10.65
N LYS A 129 25.80 3.07 -10.57
CA LYS A 129 25.41 4.01 -9.52
C LYS A 129 24.39 4.99 -10.09
N PRO A 130 23.08 4.70 -10.00
CA PRO A 130 22.08 5.57 -10.57
C PRO A 130 22.04 6.90 -9.84
N VAL A 131 21.71 7.97 -10.58
CA VAL A 131 21.42 9.28 -9.99
C VAL A 131 20.27 9.14 -9.00
N PRO A 132 20.40 9.67 -7.76
CA PRO A 132 19.32 9.67 -6.78
C PRO A 132 18.06 10.37 -7.31
N LEU A 133 16.89 9.90 -6.88
CA LEU A 133 15.63 10.54 -7.25
C LEU A 133 15.51 11.93 -6.63
N ALA A 134 14.82 12.84 -7.31
CA ALA A 134 14.38 14.08 -6.67
C ALA A 134 13.47 13.75 -5.47
N SER A 135 13.50 14.57 -4.42
CA SER A 135 12.81 14.25 -3.15
C SER A 135 11.30 13.99 -3.34
N HIS A 136 10.62 14.73 -4.20
CA HIS A 136 9.20 14.52 -4.48
C HIS A 136 8.94 13.25 -5.31
N ASP A 137 9.86 12.83 -6.19
CA ASP A 137 9.76 11.58 -6.94
C ASP A 137 9.96 10.37 -6.03
N ARG A 138 10.93 10.45 -5.12
CA ARG A 138 11.11 9.45 -4.05
C ARG A 138 9.88 9.41 -3.14
N GLY A 139 9.37 10.57 -2.75
CA GLY A 139 8.15 10.68 -1.96
C GLY A 139 6.93 10.06 -2.64
N ARG A 140 6.81 10.18 -3.97
CA ARG A 140 5.75 9.54 -4.76
C ARG A 140 5.83 8.02 -4.69
N GLN A 141 7.03 7.45 -4.84
CA GLN A 141 7.23 6.00 -4.69
C GLN A 141 6.82 5.53 -3.29
N LEU A 142 7.29 6.22 -2.26
CA LEU A 142 6.99 5.91 -0.87
C LEU A 142 5.52 6.08 -0.51
N PHE A 143 4.84 7.10 -1.04
CA PHE A 143 3.42 7.34 -0.78
C PHE A 143 2.55 6.16 -1.24
N VAL A 144 2.90 5.54 -2.37
CA VAL A 144 2.23 4.31 -2.82
C VAL A 144 2.69 3.11 -2.00
N ALA A 145 4.00 2.92 -1.85
CA ALA A 145 4.57 1.72 -1.24
C ALA A 145 4.26 1.60 0.26
N ALA A 146 4.16 2.72 0.97
CA ALA A 146 3.76 2.75 2.38
C ALA A 146 2.24 2.56 2.56
N GLY A 147 1.46 2.58 1.47
CA GLY A 147 0.01 2.40 1.48
C GLY A 147 -0.81 3.67 1.71
N CYS A 148 -0.20 4.86 1.66
CA CYS A 148 -0.90 6.13 1.89
C CYS A 148 -2.07 6.33 0.90
N VAL A 149 -1.88 5.92 -0.37
CA VAL A 149 -2.90 5.99 -1.43
C VAL A 149 -4.19 5.24 -1.13
N THR A 150 -4.18 4.25 -0.23
CA THR A 150 -5.39 3.50 0.12
C THR A 150 -6.38 4.37 0.89
N CYS A 151 -5.90 5.33 1.67
CA CYS A 151 -6.71 6.19 2.54
C CYS A 151 -6.71 7.66 2.09
N HIS A 152 -5.65 8.11 1.43
CA HIS A 152 -5.46 9.50 1.01
C HIS A 152 -5.44 9.63 -0.50
N ALA A 153 -6.41 10.36 -1.05
CA ALA A 153 -6.46 10.65 -2.47
C ALA A 153 -5.48 11.77 -2.83
N LYS A 154 -4.71 11.58 -3.91
CA LYS A 154 -3.88 12.62 -4.54
C LYS A 154 -4.12 12.61 -6.05
N LEU A 155 -5.30 13.11 -6.41
CA LEU A 155 -5.89 13.04 -7.75
C LEU A 155 -5.24 14.00 -8.76
N ASP A 156 -4.38 14.91 -8.30
CA ASP A 156 -3.61 15.79 -9.16
C ASP A 156 -2.38 15.11 -9.79
N ASP A 157 -2.04 13.89 -9.35
CA ASP A 157 -0.89 13.16 -9.89
C ASP A 157 -1.29 12.16 -11.00
N PRO A 158 -1.00 12.46 -12.28
CA PRO A 158 -1.34 11.56 -13.38
C PRO A 158 -0.59 10.21 -13.31
N GLN A 159 0.56 10.12 -12.63
CA GLN A 159 1.26 8.85 -12.44
C GLN A 159 0.56 7.93 -11.43
N LEU A 160 -0.32 8.50 -10.60
CA LEU A 160 -1.16 7.70 -9.71
C LEU A 160 -2.40 7.14 -10.42
N GLY A 161 -2.76 7.66 -11.61
CA GLY A 161 -3.91 7.20 -12.40
C GLY A 161 -5.23 7.24 -11.63
N ASP A 162 -6.19 6.40 -12.02
CA ASP A 162 -7.53 6.35 -11.40
C ASP A 162 -7.56 5.57 -10.05
N ARG A 163 -6.45 5.55 -9.31
CA ARG A 163 -6.39 4.87 -8.00
C ARG A 163 -7.46 5.45 -7.08
N LYS A 164 -8.43 4.62 -6.70
CA LYS A 164 -9.50 4.99 -5.78
C LYS A 164 -9.00 4.87 -4.34
N ALA A 165 -9.01 5.98 -3.61
CA ALA A 165 -8.83 5.96 -2.17
C ALA A 165 -10.16 5.67 -1.48
N ILE A 166 -10.08 4.95 -0.36
CA ILE A 166 -11.21 4.75 0.55
C ILE A 166 -11.39 6.06 1.33
N PRO A 167 -12.62 6.57 1.51
CA PRO A 167 -12.87 7.89 2.09
C PRO A 167 -12.74 7.89 3.63
N VAL A 168 -11.57 7.47 4.12
CA VAL A 168 -11.21 7.48 5.55
C VAL A 168 -10.21 8.58 5.88
N GLY A 169 -9.29 8.88 4.95
CA GLY A 169 -8.34 10.00 5.08
C GLY A 169 -8.80 11.24 4.31
N PRO A 170 -8.34 12.44 4.69
CA PRO A 170 -8.55 13.63 3.88
C PRO A 170 -7.94 13.48 2.48
N VAL A 171 -8.64 14.02 1.47
CA VAL A 171 -8.11 14.23 0.12
C VAL A 171 -6.97 15.24 0.20
N LEU A 172 -5.79 14.91 -0.34
CA LEU A 172 -4.58 15.74 -0.26
C LEU A 172 -4.36 16.60 -1.51
N THR A 173 -5.10 16.36 -2.60
CA THR A 173 -5.05 17.12 -3.86
C THR A 173 -5.05 18.63 -3.63
N GLY A 174 -4.06 19.33 -4.18
CA GLY A 174 -3.93 20.79 -4.10
C GLY A 174 -3.72 21.37 -2.69
N ARG A 175 -3.51 20.54 -1.66
CA ARG A 175 -3.27 21.01 -0.29
C ARG A 175 -1.79 21.28 -0.05
N GLN A 176 -1.53 22.15 0.92
CA GLN A 176 -0.21 22.37 1.48
C GLN A 176 -0.30 22.38 3.00
N PHE A 177 0.69 21.80 3.65
CA PHE A 177 0.77 21.66 5.09
C PHE A 177 2.09 22.22 5.59
N PRO A 178 2.16 22.75 6.83
CA PRO A 178 3.43 23.07 7.47
C PRO A 178 4.33 21.82 7.49
N VAL A 179 5.58 21.98 7.04
CA VAL A 179 6.51 20.85 6.79
C VAL A 179 6.73 20.05 8.07
N GLU A 180 7.02 20.74 9.17
CA GLU A 180 7.32 20.16 10.47
C GLU A 180 6.11 19.44 11.06
N TRP A 181 4.93 20.04 10.91
CA TRP A 181 3.68 19.44 11.37
C TRP A 181 3.39 18.13 10.64
N LEU A 182 3.50 18.13 9.30
CA LEU A 182 3.24 16.94 8.50
C LEU A 182 4.28 15.85 8.76
N ALA A 183 5.56 16.22 8.92
CA ALA A 183 6.62 15.28 9.29
C ALA A 183 6.34 14.61 10.64
N GLN A 184 5.92 15.39 11.65
CA GLN A 184 5.55 14.87 12.97
C GLN A 184 4.34 13.94 12.91
N GLN A 185 3.32 14.29 12.12
CA GLN A 185 2.16 13.42 11.95
C GLN A 185 2.52 12.10 11.27
N ILE A 186 3.43 12.08 10.30
CA ILE A 186 3.87 10.84 9.65
C ILE A 186 4.75 10.01 10.61
N ALA A 187 5.62 10.67 11.38
CA ALA A 187 6.52 10.01 12.32
C ALA A 187 5.78 9.35 13.49
N ASP A 188 4.77 10.05 14.04
CA ASP A 188 3.99 9.61 15.20
C ASP A 188 2.49 9.96 15.03
N PRO A 189 1.78 9.22 14.17
CA PRO A 189 0.37 9.47 13.88
C PRO A 189 -0.55 9.24 15.09
N ALA A 190 -0.11 8.51 16.13
CA ALA A 190 -0.93 8.28 17.31
C ALA A 190 -1.20 9.59 18.08
N ARG A 191 -0.33 10.59 17.94
CA ARG A 191 -0.52 11.94 18.49
C ARG A 191 -1.51 12.79 17.71
N PHE A 192 -1.87 12.38 16.49
CA PHE A 192 -2.70 13.14 15.55
C PHE A 192 -3.95 12.33 15.20
N ARG A 193 -4.99 12.50 16.01
CA ARG A 193 -6.30 11.90 15.74
C ARG A 193 -7.15 12.84 14.89
N VAL A 194 -7.60 12.37 13.74
CA VAL A 194 -8.52 13.11 12.86
C VAL A 194 -9.85 12.36 12.79
N GLY A 195 -10.82 12.77 13.61
CA GLY A 195 -12.14 12.14 13.72
C GLY A 195 -12.35 11.30 14.99
N THR A 196 -13.47 10.58 15.07
CA THR A 196 -13.93 9.89 16.30
C THR A 196 -13.95 8.36 16.20
N GLY A 197 -13.80 7.77 15.02
CA GLY A 197 -13.78 6.32 14.78
C GLY A 197 -12.41 5.66 15.02
N GLN A 198 -12.31 4.34 14.75
CA GLN A 198 -11.01 3.63 14.75
C GLN A 198 -10.19 3.95 13.49
N GLU A 199 -10.85 4.37 12.42
CA GLU A 199 -10.25 4.86 11.17
C GLU A 199 -9.62 6.25 11.33
N ALA A 200 -9.93 6.96 12.44
CA ALA A 200 -9.43 8.30 12.74
C ALA A 200 -7.93 8.37 13.07
N LEU A 201 -7.26 7.21 13.14
CA LEU A 201 -5.85 7.09 13.48
C LEU A 201 -5.11 6.45 12.30
N MET A 202 -4.23 7.23 11.69
CA MET A 202 -3.30 6.72 10.68
C MET A 202 -2.37 5.66 11.31
N PRO A 203 -2.06 4.56 10.62
CA PRO A 203 -1.15 3.54 11.14
C PRO A 203 0.30 4.02 11.19
N GLN A 204 1.09 3.42 12.09
CA GLN A 204 2.55 3.61 12.11
C GLN A 204 3.18 2.92 10.89
N LEU A 205 3.73 3.72 9.97
CA LEU A 205 4.36 3.23 8.74
C LEU A 205 5.86 2.99 8.88
N GLY A 206 6.47 3.39 10.00
CA GLY A 206 7.89 3.16 10.32
C GLY A 206 8.87 3.62 9.24
N LEU A 207 8.58 4.75 8.60
CA LEU A 207 9.46 5.38 7.63
C LEU A 207 10.67 6.02 8.34
N SER A 208 11.83 5.97 7.70
CA SER A 208 13.01 6.72 8.15
C SER A 208 12.80 8.23 8.04
N GLU A 209 13.57 9.04 8.77
CA GLU A 209 13.49 10.52 8.65
C GLU A 209 13.69 11.01 7.22
N ARG A 210 14.62 10.38 6.48
CA ARG A 210 14.86 10.65 5.06
C ARG A 210 13.62 10.39 4.21
N ASP A 211 12.97 9.25 4.41
CA ASP A 211 11.77 8.88 3.66
C ASP A 211 10.56 9.73 4.07
N ILE A 212 10.43 10.11 5.35
CA ILE A 212 9.42 11.06 5.83
C ILE A 212 9.59 12.39 5.11
N SER A 213 10.82 12.94 5.05
CA SER A 213 11.11 14.19 4.34
C SER A 213 10.72 14.11 2.85
N ALA A 214 11.01 12.98 2.19
CA ALA A 214 10.62 12.76 0.81
C ALA A 214 9.09 12.72 0.64
N VAL A 215 8.36 12.00 1.51
CA VAL A 215 6.89 11.97 1.48
C VAL A 215 6.28 13.35 1.74
N VAL A 216 6.81 14.11 2.70
CA VAL A 216 6.38 15.49 2.96
C VAL A 216 6.59 16.37 1.73
N SER A 217 7.77 16.24 1.09
CA SER A 217 8.08 16.94 -0.16
C SER A 217 7.04 16.62 -1.23
N TYR A 218 6.68 15.34 -1.40
CA TYR A 218 5.67 14.91 -2.38
C TYR A 218 4.24 15.37 -2.05
N VAL A 219 3.80 15.27 -0.79
CA VAL A 219 2.45 15.69 -0.38
C VAL A 219 2.25 17.18 -0.63
N ASN A 220 3.27 18.00 -0.37
CA ASN A 220 3.24 19.45 -0.62
C ASN A 220 3.62 19.84 -2.05
N TYR A 221 4.04 18.88 -2.89
CA TYR A 221 4.45 19.16 -4.26
C TYR A 221 3.23 19.45 -5.13
N ARG A 222 3.13 20.70 -5.59
CA ARG A 222 2.13 21.10 -6.59
C ARG A 222 2.56 20.56 -7.93
N GLN A 223 1.75 19.65 -8.47
CA GLN A 223 1.91 19.15 -9.84
C GLN A 223 1.79 20.35 -10.77
N GLN A 224 2.85 20.65 -11.53
CA GLN A 224 2.75 21.64 -12.59
C GLN A 224 1.74 21.10 -13.61
N ALA A 225 0.68 21.87 -13.89
CA ALA A 225 -0.21 21.54 -14.99
C ALA A 225 0.66 21.41 -16.24
N ALA A 226 0.61 20.26 -16.90
CA ALA A 226 1.22 20.13 -18.21
C ALA A 226 0.65 21.28 -19.05
N ALA A 227 1.52 22.17 -19.54
CA ALA A 227 1.12 23.23 -20.45
C ALA A 227 0.44 22.55 -21.64
N VAL A 228 -0.89 22.65 -21.69
CA VAL A 228 -1.64 22.28 -22.89
C VAL A 228 -1.31 23.38 -23.89
N THR A 229 -0.28 23.14 -24.70
CA THR A 229 -0.05 23.92 -25.90
C THR A 229 -1.20 23.60 -26.84
N VAL A 230 -2.27 24.39 -26.77
CA VAL A 230 -3.30 24.40 -27.82
C VAL A 230 -2.61 24.96 -29.05
N GLY A 231 -2.31 24.09 -30.01
CA GLY A 231 -1.78 24.49 -31.31
C GLY A 231 -2.74 25.50 -31.95
N ARG A 232 -2.17 26.60 -32.45
CA ARG A 232 -2.85 27.53 -33.35
C ARG A 232 -3.10 26.88 -34.70
#